data_AF-A0A7S3YJM7-F1
#
_entry.id   AF-A0A7S3YJM7-F1
#
_cell.length_a   1.000
_cell.length_b   1.000
_cell.length_c   1.000
_cell.angle_alpha   90.00
_cell.angle_beta   90.00
_cell.angle_gamma   90.00
#
_symmetry.space_group_name_H-M   'P 1'
#
loop_
_entity.id
_entity.type
_entity.pdbx_description
1 polymer ?
#
loop_
_entity_poly.entity_id
_entity_poly.type
_entity_poly.pdbx_seq_one_letter_code
_entity_poly.pdbx_strand_id
1 'polypeptide(L)'
;AEAEAKRLKEQRIKIEALKKELAEQKITYGKEEAERLKTEAKANREVEIQHNLELKKIEAEASKTKDWSDFLTCSEIPDPVNTADLNSFVLVQREEVPENSRDIEHIIKTCAQSQRMIKETERQISKLLEEGNQGPDYKNLLGIIKELRLHSLYLLNSYTLNTLRTIDTLLDKKRIFQMNHGAHGVRFAMWVRYPDDKAGDDGVGDIEMDKIGITLSRVPATLQIEGESAGLQIMHVDYDMLSSQSDTLGPYTTIGGVFYIRRLHLPGEAIHTRGYIRRNRKTETQKLTFLRYPNDGVDTPIGDLHVSLKLPENLFITETQPMIGWWNSEKMAWCSDGHREKDTKYDAKTHHLHIKIWRLEPFAVLQPRALDFPYLDWNLMKQTEGKESGVVLTLKGSRFEVKIIATSQGVSLLSPAVPGYEGVMSPGHLLLRLKKSGLNLVPTDDDAKFCHKPLKSKTLEEKSCNDLAHVVGVLDISGCRYSSSQEADVALVKIRESCYVLPEPEPEAEPEKVDPNAKPDPEVV
;
A
#
# COMPACT_ATOMS: atom_id res chain seq x y z
N ALA A 1 24.64 -34.40 61.64
CA ALA A 1 25.62 -33.88 60.66
C ALA A 1 26.02 -34.94 59.63
N GLU A 2 26.74 -36.01 60.01
CA GLU A 2 27.27 -37.00 59.06
C GLU A 2 26.19 -37.87 58.37
N ALA A 3 25.19 -38.32 59.12
CA ALA A 3 24.07 -39.11 58.58
C ALA A 3 23.17 -38.31 57.62
N GLU A 4 23.07 -36.99 57.83
CA GLU A 4 22.25 -36.08 57.04
C GLU A 4 22.95 -35.70 55.72
N ALA A 5 24.28 -35.49 55.77
CA ALA A 5 25.12 -35.32 54.59
C ALA A 5 25.12 -36.57 53.69
N LYS A 6 25.06 -37.78 54.27
CA LYS A 6 24.96 -39.04 53.52
C LYS A 6 23.61 -39.18 52.81
N ARG A 7 22.50 -38.83 53.49
CA ARG A 7 21.15 -38.79 52.88
C ARG A 7 21.06 -37.80 51.72
N LEU A 8 21.65 -36.61 51.85
CA LEU A 8 21.63 -35.59 50.78
C LEU A 8 22.44 -36.02 49.55
N LYS A 9 23.57 -36.71 49.74
CA LYS A 9 24.34 -37.30 48.64
C LYS A 9 23.59 -38.43 47.93
N GLU A 10 22.95 -39.33 48.69
CA GLU A 10 22.12 -40.40 48.12
C GLU A 10 20.91 -39.85 47.35
N GLN A 11 20.28 -38.78 47.84
CA GLN A 11 19.20 -38.09 47.12
C GLN A 11 19.69 -37.44 45.83
N ARG A 12 20.87 -36.80 45.83
CA ARG A 12 21.47 -36.23 44.61
C ARG A 12 21.76 -37.30 43.57
N ILE A 13 22.36 -38.43 43.98
CA ILE A 13 22.65 -39.56 43.09
C ILE A 13 21.36 -40.14 42.49
N LYS A 14 20.29 -40.26 43.29
CA LYS A 14 18.97 -40.71 42.80
C LYS A 14 18.34 -39.72 41.81
N ILE A 15 18.40 -38.42 42.09
CA ILE A 15 17.87 -37.39 41.18
C ILE A 15 18.67 -37.37 39.87
N GLU A 16 19.99 -37.53 39.93
CA GLU A 16 20.86 -37.56 38.76
C GLU A 16 20.64 -38.82 37.92
N ALA A 17 20.46 -39.99 38.56
CA ALA A 17 20.08 -41.23 37.89
C ALA A 17 18.70 -41.12 37.21
N LEU A 18 17.69 -40.58 37.90
CA LEU A 18 16.35 -40.34 37.32
C LEU A 18 16.41 -39.35 36.14
N LYS A 19 17.23 -38.29 36.24
CA LYS A 19 17.44 -37.35 35.13
C LYS A 19 18.09 -38.03 33.92
N LYS A 20 19.05 -38.92 34.17
CA LYS A 20 19.74 -39.67 33.11
C LYS A 20 18.80 -40.66 32.43
N GLU A 21 18.03 -41.42 33.19
CA GLU A 21 17.03 -42.36 32.68
C GLU A 21 15.95 -41.63 31.86
N LEU A 22 15.47 -40.49 32.34
CA LEU A 22 14.49 -39.67 31.62
C LEU A 22 15.07 -39.05 30.35
N ALA A 23 16.37 -38.73 30.32
CA ALA A 23 17.06 -38.28 29.12
C ALA A 23 17.24 -39.42 28.10
N GLU A 24 17.61 -40.62 28.56
CA GLU A 24 17.72 -41.81 27.71
C GLU A 24 16.37 -42.20 27.11
N GLN A 25 15.28 -42.20 27.90
CA GLN A 25 13.92 -42.42 27.40
C GLN A 25 13.51 -41.39 26.34
N LYS A 26 13.83 -40.10 26.54
CA LYS A 26 13.58 -39.05 25.54
C LYS A 26 14.33 -39.29 24.23
N ILE A 27 15.59 -39.76 24.30
CA ILE A 27 16.39 -40.05 23.11
C ILE A 27 15.81 -41.26 22.36
N THR A 28 15.44 -42.33 23.08
CA THR A 28 14.87 -43.54 22.47
C THR A 28 13.52 -43.23 21.83
N TYR A 29 12.63 -42.55 22.55
CA TYR A 29 11.35 -42.10 22.03
C TYR A 29 11.53 -41.18 20.80
N GLY A 30 12.48 -40.24 20.85
CA GLY A 30 12.78 -39.37 19.72
C GLY A 30 13.27 -40.11 18.48
N LYS A 31 14.02 -41.22 18.65
CA LYS A 31 14.46 -42.07 17.54
C LYS A 31 13.30 -42.87 16.94
N GLU A 32 12.45 -43.47 17.78
CA GLU A 32 11.27 -44.21 17.35
C GLU A 32 10.29 -43.30 16.61
N GLU A 33 10.05 -42.11 17.16
CA GLU A 33 9.22 -41.08 16.55
C GLU A 33 9.79 -40.63 15.19
N ALA A 34 11.11 -40.42 15.10
CA ALA A 34 11.76 -40.04 13.86
C ALA A 34 11.63 -41.13 12.77
N GLU A 35 11.72 -42.41 13.12
CA GLU A 35 11.50 -43.51 12.18
C GLU A 35 10.03 -43.65 11.76
N ARG A 36 9.09 -43.41 12.68
CA ARG A 36 7.65 -43.34 12.34
C ARG A 36 7.40 -42.21 11.34
N LEU A 37 7.90 -41.01 11.62
CA LEU A 37 7.75 -39.84 10.75
C LEU A 37 8.41 -40.04 9.38
N LYS A 38 9.56 -40.72 9.31
CA LYS A 38 10.17 -41.09 8.01
C LYS A 38 9.29 -42.03 7.20
N THR A 39 8.62 -42.97 7.87
CA THR A 39 7.74 -43.94 7.22
C THR A 39 6.47 -43.25 6.71
N GLU A 40 5.88 -42.39 7.54
CA GLU A 40 4.73 -41.56 7.20
C GLU A 40 5.05 -40.59 6.04
N ALA A 41 6.20 -39.92 6.08
CA ALA A 41 6.64 -39.04 4.99
C ALA A 41 6.82 -39.79 3.66
N LYS A 42 7.30 -41.04 3.69
CA LYS A 42 7.36 -41.88 2.48
C LYS A 42 5.97 -42.23 1.96
N ALA A 43 5.02 -42.52 2.85
CA ALA A 43 3.65 -42.84 2.48
C ALA A 43 2.90 -41.63 1.91
N ASN A 44 3.12 -40.44 2.47
CA ASN A 44 2.45 -39.21 2.04
C ASN A 44 3.03 -38.60 0.76
N ARG A 45 4.24 -39.03 0.34
CA ARG A 45 4.93 -38.48 -0.84
C ARG A 45 4.10 -38.56 -2.12
N GLU A 46 3.35 -39.64 -2.31
CA GLU A 46 2.52 -39.80 -3.51
C GLU A 46 1.30 -38.85 -3.48
N VAL A 47 0.69 -38.66 -2.30
CA VAL A 47 -0.40 -37.71 -2.09
C VAL A 47 0.07 -36.27 -2.34
N GLU A 48 1.26 -35.90 -1.84
CA GLU A 48 1.87 -34.59 -2.09
C GLU A 48 2.12 -34.35 -3.58
N ILE A 49 2.59 -35.36 -4.32
CA ILE A 49 2.81 -35.24 -5.77
C ILE A 49 1.47 -35.01 -6.49
N GLN A 50 0.42 -35.78 -6.15
CA GLN A 50 -0.91 -35.62 -6.75
C GLN A 50 -1.49 -34.23 -6.45
N HIS A 51 -1.43 -33.79 -5.20
CA HIS A 51 -1.90 -32.47 -4.80
C HIS A 51 -1.21 -31.34 -5.57
N ASN A 52 0.13 -31.40 -5.69
CA ASN A 52 0.90 -30.41 -6.46
C ASN A 52 0.56 -30.42 -7.96
N LEU A 53 0.22 -31.58 -8.53
CA LEU A 53 -0.21 -31.67 -9.93
C LEU A 53 -1.60 -31.05 -10.13
N GLU A 54 -2.52 -31.25 -9.18
CA GLU A 54 -3.85 -30.62 -9.21
C GLU A 54 -3.75 -29.10 -9.08
N LEU A 55 -2.94 -28.59 -8.14
CA LEU A 55 -2.70 -27.15 -7.99
C LEU A 55 -2.22 -26.51 -9.31
N LYS A 56 -1.24 -27.14 -9.99
CA LYS A 56 -0.74 -26.64 -11.27
C LYS A 56 -1.81 -26.60 -12.37
N LYS A 57 -2.77 -27.55 -12.37
CA LYS A 57 -3.88 -27.54 -13.33
C LYS A 57 -4.81 -26.36 -13.07
N ILE A 58 -5.18 -26.14 -11.80
CA ILE A 58 -6.04 -25.03 -11.38
C ILE A 58 -5.39 -23.69 -11.74
N GLU A 59 -4.09 -23.53 -11.45
CA GLU A 59 -3.34 -22.33 -11.80
C GLU A 59 -3.30 -22.08 -13.32
N ALA A 60 -3.13 -23.14 -14.13
CA ALA A 60 -3.13 -23.03 -15.58
C ALA A 60 -4.50 -22.63 -16.14
N GLU A 61 -5.60 -23.13 -15.56
CA GLU A 61 -6.97 -22.75 -15.93
C GLU A 61 -7.30 -21.31 -15.54
N ALA A 62 -6.87 -20.88 -14.34
CA ALA A 62 -7.01 -19.51 -13.89
C ALA A 62 -6.25 -18.53 -14.80
N SER A 63 -5.01 -18.87 -15.19
CA SER A 63 -4.22 -18.06 -16.12
C SER A 63 -4.91 -17.91 -17.48
N LYS A 64 -5.41 -19.01 -18.07
CA LYS A 64 -6.14 -18.95 -19.35
C LYS A 64 -7.40 -18.08 -19.27
N THR A 65 -8.10 -18.13 -18.14
CA THR A 65 -9.31 -17.33 -17.91
C THR A 65 -8.95 -15.83 -17.82
N LYS A 66 -7.82 -15.49 -17.18
CA LYS A 66 -7.29 -14.13 -17.16
C LYS A 66 -6.91 -13.66 -18.56
N ASP A 67 -6.12 -14.46 -19.29
CA ASP A 67 -5.67 -14.12 -20.64
C ASP A 67 -6.87 -13.87 -21.58
N TRP A 68 -7.93 -14.66 -21.43
CA TRP A 68 -9.18 -14.48 -22.16
C TRP A 68 -9.91 -13.20 -21.78
N SER A 69 -9.98 -12.86 -20.50
CA SER A 69 -10.55 -11.60 -20.01
C SER A 69 -9.77 -10.40 -20.56
N ASP A 70 -8.44 -10.44 -20.51
CA ASP A 70 -7.58 -9.36 -20.98
C ASP A 70 -7.73 -9.17 -22.50
N PHE A 71 -7.82 -10.26 -23.27
CA PHE A 71 -8.13 -10.24 -24.70
C PHE A 71 -9.46 -9.54 -25.00
N LEU A 72 -10.52 -9.83 -24.24
CA LEU A 72 -11.84 -9.22 -24.41
C LEU A 72 -11.88 -7.72 -24.09
N THR A 73 -10.99 -7.24 -23.22
CA THR A 73 -10.94 -5.83 -22.82
C THR A 73 -10.12 -4.93 -23.75
N CYS A 74 -9.41 -5.51 -24.73
CA CYS A 74 -8.55 -4.78 -25.67
C CYS A 74 -7.62 -3.77 -24.96
N SER A 75 -6.89 -4.21 -23.93
CA SER A 75 -5.98 -3.35 -23.18
C SER A 75 -4.87 -2.77 -24.07
N GLU A 76 -4.73 -1.45 -24.07
CA GLU A 76 -3.59 -0.73 -24.72
C GLU A 76 -2.29 -0.84 -23.90
N ILE A 77 -2.34 -1.45 -22.71
CA ILE A 77 -1.20 -1.58 -21.79
C ILE A 77 -0.56 -2.96 -22.03
N PRO A 78 0.76 -3.03 -22.24
CA PRO A 78 1.44 -4.30 -22.46
C PRO A 78 1.46 -5.17 -21.20
N ASP A 79 1.59 -6.47 -21.41
CA ASP A 79 1.77 -7.44 -20.32
C ASP A 79 3.17 -7.23 -19.67
N PRO A 80 3.26 -6.97 -18.34
CA PRO A 80 4.53 -6.83 -17.66
C PRO A 80 5.42 -8.09 -17.69
N VAL A 81 4.87 -9.26 -17.99
CA VAL A 81 5.63 -10.49 -18.19
C VAL A 81 6.51 -10.38 -19.44
N ASN A 82 6.03 -9.69 -20.48
CA ASN A 82 6.82 -9.43 -21.67
C ASN A 82 7.74 -8.23 -21.46
N THR A 83 8.96 -8.50 -21.01
CA THR A 83 9.99 -7.48 -20.77
C THR A 83 10.32 -6.64 -22.01
N ALA A 84 10.21 -7.19 -23.22
CA ALA A 84 10.48 -6.44 -24.45
C ALA A 84 9.41 -5.38 -24.70
N ASP A 85 8.13 -5.78 -24.65
CA ASP A 85 7.00 -4.86 -24.83
C ASP A 85 6.97 -3.79 -23.74
N LEU A 86 7.29 -4.17 -22.50
CA LEU A 86 7.39 -3.25 -21.38
C LEU A 86 8.49 -2.19 -21.58
N ASN A 87 9.67 -2.61 -22.04
CA ASN A 87 10.76 -1.67 -22.36
C ASN A 87 10.39 -0.76 -23.54
N SER A 88 9.73 -1.30 -24.57
CA SER A 88 9.20 -0.52 -25.68
C SER A 88 8.18 0.51 -25.20
N PHE A 89 7.28 0.15 -24.28
CA PHE A 89 6.32 1.07 -23.69
C PHE A 89 7.02 2.19 -22.92
N VAL A 90 8.01 1.88 -22.08
CA VAL A 90 8.79 2.90 -21.35
C VAL A 90 9.49 3.86 -22.32
N LEU A 91 10.03 3.35 -23.43
CA LEU A 91 10.64 4.18 -24.47
C LEU A 91 9.61 5.07 -25.17
N VAL A 92 8.46 4.52 -25.56
CA VAL A 92 7.37 5.30 -26.17
C VAL A 92 6.90 6.40 -25.23
N GLN A 93 6.70 6.11 -23.95
CA GLN A 93 6.30 7.10 -22.95
C GLN A 93 7.29 8.26 -22.86
N ARG A 94 8.61 8.01 -22.99
CA ARG A 94 9.64 9.06 -22.98
C ARG A 94 9.59 9.96 -24.20
N GLU A 95 9.19 9.45 -25.35
CA GLU A 95 9.16 10.17 -26.62
C GLU A 95 7.79 10.78 -26.93
N GLU A 96 6.72 10.27 -26.31
CA GLU A 96 5.33 10.66 -26.56
C GLU A 96 5.07 12.14 -26.29
N VAL A 97 5.68 12.69 -25.24
CA VAL A 97 5.52 14.10 -24.85
C VAL A 97 6.81 14.86 -25.16
N PRO A 98 6.78 15.83 -26.10
CA PRO A 98 7.92 16.70 -26.33
C PRO A 98 8.29 17.47 -25.06
N GLU A 99 9.57 17.65 -24.78
CA GLU A 99 10.04 18.34 -23.56
C GLU A 99 9.48 19.75 -23.40
N ASN A 100 9.17 20.43 -24.51
CA ASN A 100 8.63 21.79 -24.54
C ASN A 100 7.09 21.83 -24.57
N SER A 101 6.42 20.68 -24.38
CA SER A 101 4.96 20.60 -24.37
C SER A 101 4.36 21.47 -23.26
N ARG A 102 3.21 22.06 -23.60
CA ARG A 102 2.36 22.85 -22.70
C ARG A 102 0.94 22.31 -22.63
N ASP A 103 0.72 21.13 -23.19
CA ASP A 103 -0.54 20.43 -23.09
C ASP A 103 -0.55 19.62 -21.80
N ILE A 104 -1.13 20.22 -20.75
CA ILE A 104 -1.26 19.56 -19.45
C ILE A 104 -2.20 18.36 -19.52
N GLU A 105 -3.24 18.39 -20.36
CA GLU A 105 -4.20 17.29 -20.46
C GLU A 105 -3.50 16.06 -21.04
N HIS A 106 -2.69 16.25 -22.08
CA HIS A 106 -1.85 15.19 -22.63
C HIS A 106 -0.85 14.65 -21.60
N ILE A 107 -0.14 15.53 -20.88
CA ILE A 107 0.82 15.12 -19.84
C ILE A 107 0.16 14.30 -18.72
N ILE A 108 -0.99 14.75 -18.25
CA ILE A 108 -1.75 14.06 -17.20
C ILE A 108 -2.28 12.71 -17.70
N LYS A 109 -2.69 12.63 -18.97
CA LYS A 109 -3.07 11.37 -19.62
C LYS A 109 -1.90 10.39 -19.68
N THR A 110 -0.72 10.82 -20.12
CA THR A 110 0.52 10.02 -20.15
C THR A 110 0.90 9.54 -18.74
N CYS A 111 0.86 10.43 -17.74
CA CYS A 111 1.10 10.06 -16.33
C CYS A 111 0.08 9.02 -15.84
N ALA A 112 -1.19 9.16 -16.20
CA ALA A 112 -2.24 8.21 -15.85
C ALA A 112 -2.04 6.84 -16.52
N GLN A 113 -1.60 6.78 -17.79
CA GLN A 113 -1.24 5.54 -18.47
C GLN A 113 -0.05 4.86 -17.79
N SER A 114 1.01 5.62 -17.48
CA SER A 114 2.15 5.15 -16.71
C SER A 114 1.71 4.56 -15.36
N GLN A 115 0.78 5.19 -14.65
CA GLN A 115 0.25 4.69 -13.39
C GLN A 115 -0.58 3.40 -13.54
N ARG A 116 -1.30 3.23 -14.65
CA ARG A 116 -2.00 1.96 -14.94
C ARG A 116 -1.00 0.84 -15.22
N MET A 117 0.06 1.11 -15.99
CA MET A 117 1.16 0.14 -16.21
C MET A 117 1.81 -0.27 -14.89
N ILE A 118 2.11 0.70 -14.01
CA ILE A 118 2.66 0.43 -12.67
C ILE A 118 1.76 -0.52 -11.88
N LYS A 119 0.43 -0.36 -11.93
CA LYS A 119 -0.50 -1.25 -11.22
C LYS A 119 -0.47 -2.68 -11.77
N GLU A 120 -0.34 -2.87 -13.07
CA GLU A 120 -0.20 -4.22 -13.65
C GLU A 120 1.18 -4.82 -13.34
N THR A 121 2.24 -4.01 -13.36
CA THR A 121 3.56 -4.43 -12.90
C THR A 121 3.55 -4.85 -11.43
N GLU A 122 2.83 -4.14 -10.56
CA GLU A 122 2.66 -4.50 -9.15
C GLU A 122 1.87 -5.80 -8.96
N ARG A 123 0.90 -6.10 -9.83
CA ARG A 123 0.21 -7.41 -9.84
C ARG A 123 1.16 -8.54 -10.19
N GLN A 124 2.04 -8.34 -11.16
CA GLN A 124 3.06 -9.33 -11.49
C GLN A 124 4.08 -9.49 -10.35
N ILE A 125 4.46 -8.40 -9.69
CA ILE A 125 5.30 -8.44 -8.49
C ILE A 125 4.63 -9.24 -7.37
N SER A 126 3.31 -9.08 -7.13
CA SER A 126 2.63 -9.92 -6.13
C SER A 126 2.73 -11.41 -6.45
N LYS A 127 2.59 -11.80 -7.72
CA LYS A 127 2.73 -13.21 -8.12
C LYS A 127 4.13 -13.75 -7.86
N LEU A 128 5.16 -12.98 -8.21
CA LEU A 128 6.56 -13.36 -7.91
C LEU A 128 6.82 -13.50 -6.41
N LEU A 129 6.20 -12.64 -5.58
CA LEU A 129 6.30 -12.72 -4.14
C LEU A 129 5.57 -13.95 -3.57
N GLU A 130 4.41 -14.31 -4.12
CA GLU A 130 3.67 -15.54 -3.78
C GLU A 130 4.53 -16.79 -4.05
N GLU A 131 5.29 -16.79 -5.15
CA GLU A 131 6.22 -17.86 -5.53
C GLU A 131 7.54 -17.84 -4.73
N GLY A 132 7.73 -16.86 -3.84
CA GLY A 132 8.99 -16.67 -3.09
C GLY A 132 10.17 -16.21 -3.96
N ASN A 133 9.91 -15.73 -5.18
CA ASN A 133 10.92 -15.33 -6.15
C ASN A 133 11.24 -13.82 -6.05
N GLN A 134 12.34 -13.50 -5.37
CA GLN A 134 12.90 -12.15 -5.30
C GLN A 134 14.17 -12.01 -6.16
N GLY A 135 14.23 -12.76 -7.27
CA GLY A 135 15.35 -12.82 -8.20
C GLY A 135 15.52 -11.58 -9.10
N PRO A 136 16.23 -11.72 -10.23
CA PRO A 136 16.47 -10.64 -11.18
C PRO A 136 15.19 -10.01 -11.74
N ASP A 137 14.17 -10.82 -12.06
CA ASP A 137 12.92 -10.35 -12.65
C ASP A 137 12.17 -9.42 -11.69
N TYR A 138 12.06 -9.81 -10.42
CA TYR A 138 11.48 -8.98 -9.36
C TYR A 138 12.18 -7.61 -9.26
N LYS A 139 13.52 -7.60 -9.27
CA LYS A 139 14.32 -6.36 -9.23
C LYS A 139 14.14 -5.51 -10.48
N ASN A 140 14.03 -6.14 -11.66
CA ASN A 140 13.79 -5.46 -12.93
C ASN A 140 12.44 -4.74 -12.92
N LEU A 141 11.36 -5.42 -12.51
CA LEU A 141 10.02 -4.83 -12.41
C LEU A 141 9.97 -3.65 -11.43
N LEU A 142 10.66 -3.74 -10.29
CA LEU A 142 10.82 -2.61 -9.37
C LEU A 142 11.56 -1.42 -10.01
N GLY A 143 12.61 -1.71 -10.80
CA GLY A 143 13.34 -0.70 -11.56
C GLY A 143 12.45 0.05 -12.55
N ILE A 144 11.60 -0.68 -13.28
CA ILE A 144 10.65 -0.12 -14.25
C ILE A 144 9.60 0.76 -13.57
N ILE A 145 9.05 0.31 -12.43
CA ILE A 145 8.15 1.15 -11.63
C ILE A 145 8.82 2.46 -11.23
N LYS A 146 10.07 2.39 -10.75
CA LYS A 146 10.85 3.57 -10.37
C LYS A 146 11.06 4.50 -11.57
N GLU A 147 11.38 3.96 -12.73
CA GLU A 147 11.60 4.72 -13.96
C GLU A 147 10.34 5.46 -14.43
N LEU A 148 9.19 4.77 -14.49
CA LEU A 148 7.90 5.37 -14.87
C LEU A 148 7.48 6.50 -13.90
N ARG A 149 7.70 6.31 -12.59
CA ARG A 149 7.43 7.34 -11.57
C ARG A 149 8.34 8.54 -11.72
N LEU A 150 9.63 8.33 -11.97
CA LEU A 150 10.60 9.41 -12.20
C LEU A 150 10.26 10.18 -13.49
N HIS A 151 9.87 9.47 -14.54
CA HIS A 151 9.45 10.09 -15.80
C HIS A 151 8.20 10.95 -15.62
N SER A 152 7.19 10.46 -14.89
CA SER A 152 5.97 11.24 -14.57
C SER A 152 6.32 12.54 -13.82
N LEU A 153 7.21 12.46 -12.82
CA LEU A 153 7.70 13.65 -12.11
C LEU A 153 8.47 14.61 -13.03
N TYR A 154 9.28 14.07 -13.95
CA TYR A 154 9.99 14.87 -14.95
C TYR A 154 9.01 15.64 -15.83
N LEU A 155 8.01 14.99 -16.41
CA LEU A 155 7.01 15.65 -17.27
C LEU A 155 6.30 16.80 -16.56
N LEU A 156 5.87 16.60 -15.31
CA LEU A 156 5.17 17.64 -14.52
C LEU A 156 6.09 18.83 -14.20
N ASN A 157 7.36 18.57 -13.89
CA ASN A 157 8.33 19.63 -13.66
C ASN A 157 8.69 20.37 -14.97
N SER A 158 8.81 19.67 -16.10
CA SER A 158 9.04 20.26 -17.41
C SER A 158 7.86 21.15 -17.84
N TYR A 159 6.63 20.69 -17.62
CA TYR A 159 5.43 21.51 -17.80
C TYR A 159 5.47 22.79 -16.97
N THR A 160 5.86 22.68 -15.70
CA THR A 160 5.97 23.83 -14.78
C THR A 160 6.95 24.86 -15.33
N LEU A 161 8.14 24.42 -15.74
CA LEU A 161 9.16 25.28 -16.32
C LEU A 161 8.68 25.95 -17.62
N ASN A 162 8.03 25.20 -18.50
CA ASN A 162 7.50 25.71 -19.76
C ASN A 162 6.39 26.74 -19.56
N THR A 163 5.56 26.55 -18.53
CA THR A 163 4.52 27.48 -18.11
C THR A 163 5.14 28.78 -17.60
N LEU A 164 6.15 28.70 -16.72
CA LEU A 164 6.85 29.87 -16.20
C LEU A 164 7.52 30.71 -17.31
N ARG A 165 8.01 30.09 -18.38
CA ARG A 165 8.62 30.79 -19.53
C ARG A 165 7.66 31.73 -20.27
N THR A 166 6.35 31.51 -20.17
CA THR A 166 5.33 32.37 -20.80
C THR A 166 4.21 32.72 -19.82
N ILE A 167 4.53 32.81 -18.55
CA ILE A 167 3.54 33.12 -17.52
C ILE A 167 2.86 34.46 -17.79
N ASP A 168 3.59 35.43 -18.38
CA ASP A 168 3.11 36.75 -18.77
C ASP A 168 1.88 36.71 -19.69
N THR A 169 1.77 35.69 -20.55
CA THR A 169 0.63 35.55 -21.47
C THR A 169 -0.55 34.79 -20.86
N LEU A 170 -0.36 34.20 -19.67
CA LEU A 170 -1.32 33.32 -19.01
C LEU A 170 -1.97 33.95 -17.78
N LEU A 171 -1.46 35.10 -17.31
CA LEU A 171 -2.04 35.84 -16.20
C LEU A 171 -3.43 36.38 -16.56
N ASP A 172 -4.35 36.29 -15.61
CA ASP A 172 -5.68 36.88 -15.72
C ASP A 172 -5.66 38.40 -15.49
N LYS A 173 -6.84 39.02 -15.45
CA LYS A 173 -6.99 40.48 -15.19
C LYS A 173 -6.50 40.90 -13.80
N LYS A 174 -6.44 39.98 -12.83
CA LYS A 174 -5.94 40.20 -11.47
C LYS A 174 -4.46 39.82 -11.33
N ARG A 175 -3.77 39.55 -12.45
CA ARG A 175 -2.37 39.09 -12.50
C ARG A 175 -2.15 37.76 -11.76
N ILE A 176 -3.14 36.87 -11.81
CA ILE A 176 -3.09 35.52 -11.24
C ILE A 176 -3.18 34.49 -12.36
N PHE A 177 -2.38 33.44 -12.25
CA PHE A 177 -2.51 32.21 -13.02
C PHE A 177 -2.80 31.05 -12.08
N GLN A 178 -3.85 30.30 -12.37
CA GLN A 178 -4.24 29.13 -11.59
C GLN A 178 -4.70 28.01 -12.51
N MET A 179 -4.24 26.80 -12.23
CA MET A 179 -4.64 25.60 -12.95
C MET A 179 -4.59 24.38 -12.04
N ASN A 180 -5.45 23.42 -12.29
CA ASN A 180 -5.47 22.14 -11.60
C ASN A 180 -5.95 21.04 -12.56
N HIS A 181 -5.28 19.88 -12.53
CA HIS A 181 -5.63 18.70 -13.30
C HIS A 181 -5.32 17.45 -12.48
N GLY A 182 -6.14 16.42 -12.61
CA GLY A 182 -5.91 15.15 -11.93
C GLY A 182 -6.45 13.99 -12.75
N ALA A 183 -5.71 12.90 -12.77
CA ALA A 183 -6.13 11.63 -13.33
C ALA A 183 -5.41 10.49 -12.61
N HIS A 184 -6.14 9.41 -12.34
CA HIS A 184 -5.64 8.10 -11.85
C HIS A 184 -4.32 8.15 -11.06
N GLY A 185 -4.37 8.54 -9.78
CA GLY A 185 -3.22 8.47 -8.87
C GLY A 185 -2.22 9.63 -8.97
N VAL A 186 -2.40 10.56 -9.92
CA VAL A 186 -1.60 11.78 -10.05
C VAL A 186 -2.51 13.00 -10.05
N ARG A 187 -2.23 13.93 -9.14
CA ARG A 187 -2.92 15.22 -9.01
C ARG A 187 -1.90 16.34 -9.07
N PHE A 188 -2.14 17.36 -9.90
CA PHE A 188 -1.20 18.45 -10.16
C PHE A 188 -1.92 19.79 -10.23
N ALA A 189 -1.34 20.82 -9.62
CA ALA A 189 -1.80 22.19 -9.73
C ALA A 189 -0.65 23.19 -9.68
N MET A 190 -0.91 24.36 -10.25
CA MET A 190 -0.04 25.53 -10.14
C MET A 190 -0.86 26.76 -9.80
N TRP A 191 -0.29 27.60 -8.95
CA TRP A 191 -0.83 28.91 -8.61
C TRP A 191 0.30 29.93 -8.65
N VAL A 192 0.11 31.05 -9.36
CA VAL A 192 1.10 32.11 -9.51
C VAL A 192 0.40 33.47 -9.43
N ARG A 193 0.96 34.41 -8.68
CA ARG A 193 0.52 35.81 -8.58
C ARG A 193 1.70 36.74 -8.84
N TYR A 194 1.47 37.76 -9.64
CA TYR A 194 2.35 38.92 -9.77
C TYR A 194 1.71 40.15 -9.13
N PRO A 195 2.50 41.10 -8.59
CA PRO A 195 1.98 42.33 -8.00
C PRO A 195 1.22 43.17 -9.03
N ASP A 196 0.13 43.82 -8.61
CA ASP A 196 -0.65 44.75 -9.44
C ASP A 196 -0.65 46.14 -8.81
N ASP A 197 0.07 47.09 -9.43
CA ASP A 197 0.20 48.47 -8.96
C ASP A 197 -1.14 49.23 -8.86
N LYS A 198 -2.21 48.71 -9.48
CA LYS A 198 -3.53 49.37 -9.57
C LYS A 198 -4.59 48.75 -8.68
N ALA A 199 -4.35 47.56 -8.15
CA ALA A 199 -5.28 46.90 -7.25
C ALA A 199 -4.88 47.22 -5.80
N GLY A 200 -5.83 47.62 -4.96
CA GLY A 200 -5.61 47.60 -3.51
C GLY A 200 -5.27 46.18 -3.05
N ASP A 201 -4.47 46.04 -2.00
CA ASP A 201 -4.08 44.73 -1.51
C ASP A 201 -5.25 44.08 -0.74
N ASP A 202 -6.13 43.40 -1.48
CA ASP A 202 -7.22 42.61 -0.92
C ASP A 202 -6.72 41.30 -0.26
N GLY A 203 -5.40 41.14 -0.09
CA GLY A 203 -4.75 39.89 0.31
C GLY A 203 -4.92 38.80 -0.76
N VAL A 204 -4.42 37.60 -0.48
CA VAL A 204 -4.80 36.40 -1.25
C VAL A 204 -5.87 35.67 -0.46
N GLY A 205 -7.06 35.57 -1.05
CA GLY A 205 -8.11 34.70 -0.53
C GLY A 205 -7.72 33.22 -0.58
N ASP A 206 -8.67 32.34 -0.30
CA ASP A 206 -8.39 30.91 -0.37
C ASP A 206 -8.07 30.47 -1.81
N ILE A 207 -7.05 29.63 -1.95
CA ILE A 207 -6.62 29.04 -3.22
C ILE A 207 -7.31 27.68 -3.34
N GLU A 208 -8.44 27.66 -4.03
CA GLU A 208 -9.27 26.47 -4.23
C GLU A 208 -8.85 25.68 -5.47
N MET A 209 -8.53 24.39 -5.30
CA MET A 209 -8.12 23.51 -6.39
C MET A 209 -9.07 22.31 -6.54
N ASP A 210 -10.32 22.60 -6.89
CA ASP A 210 -11.45 21.66 -6.86
C ASP A 210 -11.18 20.34 -7.61
N LYS A 211 -10.61 20.40 -8.82
CA LYS A 211 -10.34 19.18 -9.62
C LYS A 211 -9.37 18.20 -8.96
N ILE A 212 -8.59 18.66 -7.98
CA ILE A 212 -7.69 17.81 -7.21
C ILE A 212 -8.09 17.67 -5.73
N GLY A 213 -9.18 18.33 -5.32
CA GLY A 213 -9.71 18.27 -3.96
C GLY A 213 -8.73 18.78 -2.90
N ILE A 214 -8.03 19.88 -3.20
CA ILE A 214 -7.11 20.56 -2.28
C ILE A 214 -7.48 22.05 -2.20
N THR A 215 -7.53 22.61 -1.00
CA THR A 215 -7.71 24.05 -0.78
C THR A 215 -6.62 24.56 0.16
N LEU A 216 -5.96 25.65 -0.22
CA LEU A 216 -5.01 26.35 0.65
C LEU A 216 -5.68 27.62 1.19
N SER A 217 -5.76 27.75 2.50
CA SER A 217 -6.35 28.90 3.17
C SER A 217 -5.34 29.56 4.09
N ARG A 218 -5.60 30.82 4.46
CA ARG A 218 -4.72 31.62 5.35
C ARG A 218 -3.26 31.58 4.93
N VAL A 219 -2.99 31.86 3.66
CA VAL A 219 -1.62 31.81 3.14
C VAL A 219 -0.77 32.86 3.88
N PRO A 220 0.35 32.46 4.51
CA PRO A 220 1.20 33.39 5.26
C PRO A 220 1.71 34.55 4.39
N ALA A 221 1.76 35.76 4.97
CA ALA A 221 2.28 36.95 4.30
C ALA A 221 3.73 36.78 3.81
N THR A 222 4.52 35.89 4.42
CA THR A 222 5.88 35.58 3.97
C THR A 222 5.95 34.71 2.71
N LEU A 223 4.87 34.03 2.35
CA LEU A 223 4.70 33.43 1.03
C LEU A 223 4.18 34.45 0.00
N GLN A 224 3.77 35.64 0.44
CA GLN A 224 3.08 36.66 -0.34
C GLN A 224 3.55 38.05 0.07
N ILE A 225 4.85 38.28 -0.02
CA ILE A 225 5.44 39.56 0.36
C ILE A 225 4.84 40.63 -0.54
N GLU A 226 4.34 41.70 0.06
CA GLU A 226 3.72 42.81 -0.66
C GLU A 226 4.69 43.37 -1.71
N GLY A 227 4.21 43.53 -2.95
CA GLY A 227 5.03 43.97 -4.07
C GLY A 227 5.94 42.88 -4.68
N GLU A 228 5.92 41.65 -4.18
CA GLU A 228 6.66 40.52 -4.76
C GLU A 228 5.74 39.52 -5.47
N SER A 229 6.31 38.75 -6.39
CA SER A 229 5.62 37.65 -7.04
C SER A 229 5.66 36.38 -6.17
N ALA A 230 4.57 35.62 -6.18
CA ALA A 230 4.40 34.41 -5.39
C ALA A 230 3.93 33.25 -6.27
N GLY A 231 4.53 32.08 -6.11
CA GLY A 231 4.20 30.91 -6.92
C GLY A 231 4.27 29.63 -6.12
N LEU A 232 3.28 28.76 -6.30
CA LEU A 232 3.18 27.44 -5.70
C LEU A 232 2.95 26.39 -6.78
N GLN A 233 3.65 25.27 -6.63
CA GLN A 233 3.36 24.03 -7.34
C GLN A 233 2.87 23.01 -6.32
N ILE A 234 1.73 22.40 -6.61
CA ILE A 234 1.03 21.48 -5.71
C ILE A 234 0.90 20.14 -6.43
N MET A 235 1.31 19.06 -5.78
CA MET A 235 1.24 17.72 -6.34
C MET A 235 0.80 16.71 -5.30
N HIS A 236 0.04 15.72 -5.71
CA HIS A 236 -0.17 14.49 -4.94
C HIS A 236 0.06 13.28 -5.83
N VAL A 237 0.82 12.33 -5.31
CA VAL A 237 1.08 11.04 -5.93
C VAL A 237 0.66 9.94 -4.95
N ASP A 238 0.04 8.88 -5.44
CA ASP A 238 -0.49 7.78 -4.61
C ASP A 238 0.59 6.79 -4.11
N TYR A 239 1.86 7.16 -4.21
CA TYR A 239 3.02 6.34 -3.86
C TYR A 239 4.07 7.15 -3.08
N ASP A 240 4.98 6.44 -2.42
CA ASP A 240 6.12 7.03 -1.73
C ASP A 240 7.44 6.63 -2.40
N MET A 241 8.00 7.57 -3.15
CA MET A 241 9.33 7.43 -3.76
C MET A 241 10.45 7.90 -2.84
N LEU A 242 10.14 8.65 -1.79
CA LEU A 242 11.13 9.24 -0.91
C LEU A 242 11.71 8.18 0.02
N SER A 243 10.87 7.31 0.58
CA SER A 243 11.32 6.17 1.40
C SER A 243 12.32 5.26 0.66
N SER A 244 12.24 5.13 -0.67
CA SER A 244 13.19 4.33 -1.45
C SER A 244 14.60 4.92 -1.54
N GLN A 245 14.78 6.17 -1.11
CA GLN A 245 16.06 6.86 -1.08
C GLN A 245 16.74 6.76 0.29
N SER A 246 16.06 6.22 1.30
CA SER A 246 16.64 5.99 2.61
C SER A 246 17.44 4.69 2.63
N ASP A 247 18.62 4.73 3.26
CA ASP A 247 19.42 3.54 3.53
C ASP A 247 18.86 2.72 4.72
N THR A 248 18.01 3.32 5.55
CA THR A 248 17.48 2.70 6.76
C THR A 248 15.96 2.75 6.83
N LEU A 249 15.39 1.71 7.45
CA LEU A 249 13.96 1.64 7.67
C LEU A 249 13.56 2.52 8.86
N GLY A 250 12.91 3.65 8.59
CA GLY A 250 12.36 4.52 9.64
C GLY A 250 11.16 3.87 10.36
N PRO A 251 10.75 4.37 11.54
CA PRO A 251 9.67 3.78 12.35
C PRO A 251 8.26 3.95 11.75
N TYR A 252 8.14 4.76 10.70
CA TYR A 252 6.87 5.09 10.07
C TYR A 252 6.79 4.58 8.63
N THR A 253 5.54 4.36 8.19
CA THR A 253 5.16 4.15 6.80
C THR A 253 4.15 5.20 6.38
N THR A 254 4.11 5.51 5.09
CA THR A 254 3.18 6.49 4.51
C THR A 254 1.93 5.79 3.99
N ILE A 255 0.77 6.41 4.19
CA ILE A 255 -0.51 5.94 3.65
C ILE A 255 -1.20 7.05 2.87
N GLY A 256 -1.95 6.68 1.83
CA GLY A 256 -2.67 7.66 1.00
C GLY A 256 -1.79 8.44 0.02
N GLY A 257 -0.49 8.17 -0.03
CA GLY A 257 0.46 8.82 -0.94
C GLY A 257 1.19 10.01 -0.33
N VAL A 258 1.95 10.72 -1.17
CA VAL A 258 2.80 11.86 -0.77
C VAL A 258 2.27 13.14 -1.41
N PHE A 259 2.21 14.20 -0.59
CA PHE A 259 1.80 15.53 -1.00
C PHE A 259 3.02 16.46 -1.07
N TYR A 260 3.07 17.26 -2.13
CA TYR A 260 4.09 18.27 -2.36
C TYR A 260 3.40 19.62 -2.48
N ILE A 261 3.80 20.59 -1.67
CA ILE A 261 3.51 22.01 -1.88
C ILE A 261 4.87 22.68 -1.92
N ARG A 262 5.26 23.22 -3.07
CA ARG A 262 6.60 23.76 -3.30
C ARG A 262 6.51 25.21 -3.75
N ARG A 263 7.30 26.09 -3.12
CA ARG A 263 7.41 27.49 -3.52
C ARG A 263 8.29 27.59 -4.77
N LEU A 264 7.76 28.22 -5.81
CA LEU A 264 8.44 28.42 -7.08
C LEU A 264 9.31 29.68 -7.02
N HIS A 265 10.51 29.60 -7.59
CA HIS A 265 11.29 30.79 -7.90
C HIS A 265 10.82 31.35 -9.25
N LEU A 266 10.17 32.51 -9.23
CA LEU A 266 9.47 33.06 -10.40
C LEU A 266 10.40 33.93 -11.25
N PRO A 267 10.19 33.95 -12.58
CA PRO A 267 10.91 34.88 -13.43
C PRO A 267 10.48 36.34 -13.16
N GLY A 268 11.41 37.27 -13.37
CA GLY A 268 11.09 38.70 -13.33
C GLY A 268 10.06 39.09 -14.40
N GLU A 269 9.37 40.21 -14.18
CA GLU A 269 8.26 40.63 -15.05
C GLU A 269 8.68 40.84 -16.51
N ALA A 270 7.77 40.50 -17.42
CA ALA A 270 7.95 40.80 -18.84
C ALA A 270 7.72 42.30 -19.07
N ILE A 271 8.63 42.93 -19.80
CA ILE A 271 8.54 44.35 -20.13
C ILE A 271 7.92 44.49 -21.51
N HIS A 272 6.74 45.10 -21.57
CA HIS A 272 6.03 45.37 -22.83
C HIS A 272 6.45 46.74 -23.35
N THR A 273 7.14 46.79 -24.50
CA THR A 273 7.59 48.06 -25.11
C THR A 273 7.39 48.02 -26.62
N ARG A 274 6.64 48.99 -27.16
CA ARG A 274 6.51 49.25 -28.61
C ARG A 274 6.26 47.99 -29.47
N GLY A 275 5.31 47.15 -29.08
CA GLY A 275 4.95 45.92 -29.82
C GLY A 275 5.84 44.70 -29.55
N TYR A 276 6.88 44.83 -28.72
CA TYR A 276 7.74 43.74 -28.30
C TYR A 276 7.50 43.39 -26.83
N ILE A 277 7.65 42.10 -26.49
CA ILE A 277 7.64 41.59 -25.12
C ILE A 277 9.07 41.17 -24.78
N ARG A 278 9.74 41.92 -23.90
CA ARG A 278 11.08 41.61 -23.43
C ARG A 278 10.98 40.73 -22.18
N ARG A 279 11.39 39.47 -22.30
CA ARG A 279 11.48 38.53 -21.18
C ARG A 279 12.91 38.44 -20.69
N ASN A 280 13.11 38.50 -19.37
CA ASN A 280 14.44 38.31 -18.80
C ASN A 280 14.72 36.80 -18.69
N ARG A 281 15.53 36.24 -19.59
CA ARG A 281 15.95 34.82 -19.56
C ARG A 281 17.07 34.56 -18.55
N LYS A 282 16.85 34.95 -17.30
CA LYS A 282 17.72 34.56 -16.17
C LYS A 282 17.54 33.06 -15.85
N THR A 283 18.34 32.56 -14.92
CA THR A 283 18.43 31.16 -14.47
C THR A 283 17.07 30.51 -14.19
N GLU A 284 16.10 31.30 -13.71
CA GLU A 284 14.72 30.89 -13.32
C GLU A 284 13.90 30.33 -14.48
N THR A 285 14.19 30.75 -15.71
CA THR A 285 13.52 30.26 -16.92
C THR A 285 14.28 29.14 -17.62
N GLN A 286 15.52 28.89 -17.18
CA GLN A 286 16.40 27.86 -17.73
C GLN A 286 16.30 26.56 -16.94
N LYS A 287 16.18 26.65 -15.61
CA LYS A 287 16.05 25.50 -14.71
C LYS A 287 14.96 25.79 -13.68
N LEU A 288 14.12 24.79 -13.42
CA LEU A 288 13.14 24.86 -12.34
C LEU A 288 13.87 24.88 -11.00
N THR A 289 13.68 25.96 -10.24
CA THR A 289 14.22 26.13 -8.89
C THR A 289 13.09 26.36 -7.90
N PHE A 290 13.20 25.71 -6.75
CA PHE A 290 12.26 25.85 -5.64
C PHE A 290 12.90 26.64 -4.52
N LEU A 291 12.14 27.56 -3.94
CA LEU A 291 12.56 28.33 -2.78
C LEU A 291 12.21 27.55 -1.51
N ARG A 292 13.12 27.57 -0.53
CA ARG A 292 12.84 26.99 0.80
C ARG A 292 11.80 27.84 1.54
N TYR A 293 11.00 27.16 2.35
CA TYR A 293 10.09 27.80 3.29
C TYR A 293 10.09 27.04 4.63
N PRO A 294 10.39 27.72 5.75
CA PRO A 294 10.87 29.11 5.86
C PRO A 294 12.17 29.38 5.07
N ASN A 295 12.50 30.66 4.86
CA ASN A 295 13.75 31.04 4.17
C ASN A 295 14.98 30.56 4.97
N ASP A 296 16.10 30.32 4.29
CA ASP A 296 17.34 29.83 4.91
C ASP A 296 17.78 30.69 6.10
N GLY A 297 18.13 30.05 7.22
CA GLY A 297 18.56 30.71 8.45
C GLY A 297 17.42 31.12 9.40
N VAL A 298 16.16 30.89 9.03
CA VAL A 298 15.00 31.12 9.89
C VAL A 298 14.37 29.79 10.31
N ASP A 299 14.76 29.28 11.48
CA ASP A 299 14.18 28.04 12.04
C ASP A 299 12.86 28.26 12.80
N THR A 300 12.40 29.50 12.91
CA THR A 300 11.14 29.84 13.60
C THR A 300 9.95 29.83 12.65
N PRO A 301 8.78 29.31 13.06
CA PRO A 301 7.58 29.34 12.23
C PRO A 301 7.19 30.79 11.90
N ILE A 302 7.22 31.16 10.62
CA ILE A 302 6.86 32.52 10.15
C ILE A 302 5.36 32.62 9.77
N GLY A 303 4.58 31.61 10.13
CA GLY A 303 3.15 31.51 9.84
C GLY A 303 2.76 30.13 9.31
N ASP A 304 1.56 29.71 9.66
CA ASP A 304 0.99 28.41 9.29
C ASP A 304 0.16 28.54 8.01
N LEU A 305 0.45 27.71 7.02
CA LEU A 305 -0.41 27.50 5.86
C LEU A 305 -1.47 26.45 6.20
N HIS A 306 -2.74 26.79 6.04
CA HIS A 306 -3.83 25.86 6.26
C HIS A 306 -4.13 25.10 4.96
N VAL A 307 -4.06 23.77 5.02
CA VAL A 307 -4.31 22.88 3.88
C VAL A 307 -5.54 22.03 4.18
N SER A 308 -6.51 22.03 3.28
CA SER A 308 -7.67 21.14 3.28
C SER A 308 -7.54 20.19 2.11
N LEU A 309 -7.69 18.88 2.32
CA LEU A 309 -7.60 17.89 1.25
C LEU A 309 -8.50 16.68 1.49
N LYS A 310 -8.98 16.04 0.41
CA LYS A 310 -9.69 14.76 0.49
C LYS A 310 -8.71 13.59 0.42
N LEU A 311 -8.75 12.72 1.43
CA LEU A 311 -8.02 11.44 1.46
C LEU A 311 -8.80 10.34 0.71
N PRO A 312 -8.10 9.31 0.18
CA PRO A 312 -8.76 8.14 -0.38
C PRO A 312 -9.69 7.45 0.63
N GLU A 313 -10.84 6.96 0.15
CA GLU A 313 -11.88 6.33 0.97
C GLU A 313 -11.47 4.94 1.48
N ASN A 314 -10.50 4.32 0.81
CA ASN A 314 -10.04 2.98 1.10
C ASN A 314 -8.92 2.91 2.16
N LEU A 315 -8.63 4.00 2.89
CA LEU A 315 -7.56 4.03 3.90
C LEU A 315 -8.02 3.57 5.29
N PHE A 316 -7.15 2.80 5.94
CA PHE A 316 -7.30 2.33 7.32
C PHE A 316 -6.73 3.34 8.32
N ILE A 317 -7.47 4.42 8.58
CA ILE A 317 -7.09 5.46 9.55
C ILE A 317 -7.73 5.14 10.90
N THR A 318 -6.93 5.21 11.98
CA THR A 318 -7.33 4.67 13.29
C THR A 318 -7.33 5.67 14.41
N GLU A 319 -6.67 6.80 14.22
CA GLU A 319 -6.72 7.90 15.16
C GLU A 319 -7.92 8.78 14.83
N THR A 320 -8.52 9.38 15.86
CA THR A 320 -9.48 10.48 15.64
C THR A 320 -8.86 11.60 14.81
N GLN A 321 -7.52 11.74 14.85
CA GLN A 321 -6.73 12.65 14.05
C GLN A 321 -5.49 11.93 13.51
N PRO A 322 -5.31 11.77 12.19
CA PRO A 322 -4.17 11.08 11.63
C PRO A 322 -2.85 11.83 11.90
N MET A 323 -1.80 11.09 12.23
CA MET A 323 -0.43 11.62 12.28
C MET A 323 0.02 12.14 10.91
N ILE A 324 0.47 13.39 10.88
CA ILE A 324 1.06 14.01 9.70
C ILE A 324 2.56 14.11 9.91
N GLY A 325 3.31 13.68 8.91
CA GLY A 325 4.77 13.82 8.90
C GLY A 325 5.27 14.52 7.67
N TRP A 326 6.51 14.97 7.76
CA TRP A 326 7.24 15.64 6.69
C TRP A 326 8.53 14.88 6.37
N TRP A 327 8.98 15.00 5.14
CA TRP A 327 10.22 14.38 4.69
C TRP A 327 11.42 15.23 5.07
N ASN A 328 12.32 14.70 5.88
CA ASN A 328 13.58 15.35 6.17
C ASN A 328 14.64 14.91 5.16
N SER A 329 14.95 15.80 4.22
CA SER A 329 15.93 15.54 3.15
C SER A 329 17.37 15.38 3.66
N GLU A 330 17.73 15.90 4.84
CA GLU A 330 19.07 15.72 5.42
C GLU A 330 19.21 14.35 6.07
N LYS A 331 18.16 13.89 6.76
CA LYS A 331 18.11 12.56 7.39
C LYS A 331 17.68 11.46 6.43
N MET A 332 17.17 11.83 5.25
CA MET A 332 16.53 10.93 4.30
C MET A 332 15.45 10.07 4.96
N ALA A 333 14.61 10.69 5.79
CA ALA A 333 13.62 9.97 6.59
C ALA A 333 12.34 10.77 6.85
N TRP A 334 11.22 10.06 6.97
CA TRP A 334 9.95 10.62 7.45
C TRP A 334 10.04 10.97 8.93
N CYS A 335 9.72 12.21 9.26
CA CYS A 335 9.74 12.73 10.61
C CYS A 335 8.34 13.20 11.02
N SER A 336 7.94 12.88 12.25
CA SER A 336 6.68 13.35 12.87
C SER A 336 6.90 14.52 13.83
N ASP A 337 8.15 14.93 14.03
CA ASP A 337 8.47 16.12 14.84
C ASP A 337 7.99 17.39 14.11
N GLY A 338 7.58 18.40 14.87
CA GLY A 338 7.18 19.69 14.29
C GLY A 338 5.74 19.80 13.81
N HIS A 339 4.99 18.72 13.61
CA HIS A 339 3.53 18.80 13.43
C HIS A 339 2.82 18.51 14.75
N ARG A 340 1.94 19.41 15.21
CA ARG A 340 1.20 19.19 16.46
C ARG A 340 -0.15 18.56 16.14
N GLU A 341 -0.56 17.58 16.93
CA GLU A 341 -1.85 16.90 16.76
C GLU A 341 -3.04 17.89 16.67
N LYS A 342 -3.06 18.93 17.51
CA LYS A 342 -4.07 20.01 17.49
C LYS A 342 -4.21 20.76 16.15
N ASP A 343 -3.21 20.66 15.29
CA ASP A 343 -3.16 21.31 13.99
C ASP A 343 -3.69 20.39 12.87
N THR A 344 -4.14 19.19 13.23
CA THR A 344 -4.87 18.26 12.37
C THR A 344 -6.34 18.19 12.77
N LYS A 345 -7.25 18.19 11.79
CA LYS A 345 -8.65 17.80 11.96
C LYS A 345 -9.02 16.87 10.83
N TYR A 346 -9.60 15.73 11.15
CA TYR A 346 -10.02 14.74 10.16
C TYR A 346 -11.49 14.37 10.37
N ASP A 347 -12.25 14.42 9.29
CA ASP A 347 -13.63 13.94 9.26
C ASP A 347 -13.66 12.58 8.56
N ALA A 348 -13.85 11.52 9.35
CA ALA A 348 -13.92 10.14 8.87
C ALA A 348 -15.11 9.87 7.92
N LYS A 349 -16.19 10.66 7.97
CA LYS A 349 -17.36 10.46 7.09
C LYS A 349 -17.11 11.04 5.71
N THR A 350 -16.50 12.22 5.66
CA THR A 350 -16.25 12.93 4.38
C THR A 350 -14.84 12.65 3.85
N HIS A 351 -13.99 11.98 4.61
CA HIS A 351 -12.56 11.78 4.35
C HIS A 351 -11.79 13.10 4.14
N HIS A 352 -12.27 14.21 4.70
CA HIS A 352 -11.60 15.50 4.62
C HIS A 352 -10.59 15.67 5.75
N LEU A 353 -9.38 16.03 5.36
CA LEU A 353 -8.26 16.30 6.24
C LEU A 353 -7.93 17.79 6.17
N HIS A 354 -7.96 18.46 7.32
CA HIS A 354 -7.47 19.82 7.50
C HIS A 354 -6.20 19.80 8.33
N ILE A 355 -5.12 20.37 7.81
CA ILE A 355 -3.83 20.43 8.49
C ILE A 355 -3.29 21.85 8.44
N LYS A 356 -2.45 22.20 9.41
CA LYS A 356 -1.59 23.39 9.31
C LYS A 356 -0.15 22.97 9.12
N ILE A 357 0.51 23.52 8.11
CA ILE A 357 1.92 23.27 7.84
C ILE A 357 2.70 24.57 7.90
N TRP A 358 3.89 24.51 8.47
CA TRP A 358 4.77 25.67 8.62
C TRP A 358 6.08 25.52 7.83
N ARG A 359 6.29 24.36 7.18
CA ARG A 359 7.36 24.08 6.22
C ARG A 359 6.75 23.58 4.91
N LEU A 360 7.37 23.95 3.79
CA LEU A 360 6.98 23.47 2.46
C LEU A 360 7.88 22.31 2.00
N GLU A 361 8.00 21.31 2.87
CA GLU A 361 8.61 20.01 2.57
C GLU A 361 7.52 19.01 2.16
N PRO A 362 7.87 17.92 1.45
CA PRO A 362 6.92 16.84 1.18
C PRO A 362 6.29 16.35 2.48
N PHE A 363 4.98 16.13 2.49
CA PHE A 363 4.27 15.64 3.67
C PHE A 363 3.35 14.47 3.31
N ALA A 364 3.06 13.64 4.31
CA ALA A 364 2.22 12.45 4.16
C ALA A 364 1.50 12.14 5.47
N VAL A 365 0.45 11.32 5.37
CA VAL A 365 -0.14 10.67 6.54
C VAL A 365 0.77 9.52 6.94
N LEU A 366 1.23 9.51 8.19
CA LEU A 366 2.13 8.51 8.73
C LEU A 366 1.37 7.49 9.59
N GLN A 367 1.86 6.26 9.58
CA GLN A 367 1.48 5.23 10.54
C GLN A 367 2.73 4.51 11.08
N PRO A 368 2.77 4.14 12.37
CA PRO A 368 3.79 3.23 12.87
C PRO A 368 3.83 1.92 12.07
N ARG A 369 5.03 1.40 11.80
CA ARG A 369 5.19 0.17 10.99
C ARG A 369 4.60 -1.08 11.63
N ALA A 370 4.77 -1.19 12.94
CA ALA A 370 4.29 -2.31 13.75
C ALA A 370 2.89 -2.06 14.33
N LEU A 371 2.10 -1.18 13.72
CA LEU A 371 0.85 -0.73 14.32
C LEU A 371 -0.14 -1.88 14.58
N ASP A 372 -0.23 -2.85 13.66
CA ASP A 372 -1.10 -4.03 13.78
C ASP A 372 -0.38 -5.29 14.30
N PHE A 373 0.89 -5.14 14.71
CA PHE A 373 1.74 -6.24 15.17
C PHE A 373 2.18 -6.05 16.64
N PRO A 374 2.42 -7.13 17.39
CA PRO A 374 2.05 -8.51 17.06
C PRO A 374 0.52 -8.71 17.06
N TYR A 375 0.04 -9.66 16.26
CA TYR A 375 -1.37 -10.06 16.29
C TYR A 375 -1.75 -10.58 17.69
N LEU A 376 -2.94 -10.20 18.16
CA LEU A 376 -3.50 -10.62 19.45
C LEU A 376 -3.94 -12.09 19.42
N ASP A 377 -4.53 -12.50 18.30
CA ASP A 377 -4.97 -13.89 18.05
C ASP A 377 -5.10 -14.14 16.54
N TRP A 378 -5.13 -15.41 16.15
CA TRP A 378 -5.48 -15.81 14.79
C TRP A 378 -6.12 -17.19 14.74
N ASN A 379 -6.95 -17.43 13.73
CA ASN A 379 -7.49 -18.76 13.43
C ASN A 379 -7.73 -18.96 11.94
N LEU A 380 -7.76 -20.24 11.56
CA LEU A 380 -8.18 -20.74 10.27
C LEU A 380 -9.35 -21.68 10.53
N MET A 381 -10.52 -21.36 9.99
CA MET A 381 -11.72 -22.16 10.15
C MET A 381 -12.35 -22.43 8.80
N LYS A 382 -12.85 -23.65 8.60
CA LYS A 382 -13.63 -23.98 7.42
C LYS A 382 -14.94 -23.19 7.46
N GLN A 383 -15.31 -22.58 6.34
CA GLN A 383 -16.63 -21.97 6.21
C GLN A 383 -17.65 -23.05 5.86
N THR A 384 -18.62 -23.24 6.76
CA THR A 384 -19.73 -24.19 6.61
C THR A 384 -21.06 -23.50 6.26
N GLU A 385 -21.13 -22.18 6.39
CA GLU A 385 -22.34 -21.39 6.11
C GLU A 385 -22.16 -20.57 4.82
N GLY A 386 -22.99 -20.84 3.81
CA GLY A 386 -23.02 -20.13 2.53
C GLY A 386 -22.95 -21.04 1.30
N LYS A 387 -23.03 -20.45 0.09
CA LYS A 387 -22.94 -21.17 -1.19
C LYS A 387 -21.49 -21.54 -1.58
N GLU A 388 -20.49 -20.92 -0.96
CA GLU A 388 -19.08 -21.10 -1.32
C GLU A 388 -18.33 -21.86 -0.21
N SER A 389 -17.75 -23.00 -0.58
CA SER A 389 -16.84 -23.75 0.30
C SER A 389 -15.47 -23.06 0.30
N GLY A 390 -14.98 -22.71 1.49
CA GLY A 390 -13.68 -22.03 1.64
C GLY A 390 -13.14 -22.12 3.05
N VAL A 391 -11.98 -21.51 3.27
CA VAL A 391 -11.32 -21.38 4.57
C VAL A 391 -11.24 -19.91 4.92
N VAL A 392 -11.68 -19.54 6.12
CA VAL A 392 -11.60 -18.17 6.63
C VAL A 392 -10.39 -18.05 7.54
N LEU A 393 -9.45 -17.20 7.15
CA LEU A 393 -8.40 -16.69 8.01
C LEU A 393 -8.93 -15.49 8.78
N THR A 394 -9.03 -15.62 10.11
CA THR A 394 -9.30 -14.50 11.00
C THR A 394 -8.03 -14.09 11.71
N LEU A 395 -7.56 -12.86 11.48
CA LEU A 395 -6.45 -12.23 12.17
C LEU A 395 -6.97 -11.13 13.08
N LYS A 396 -6.70 -11.22 14.37
CA LYS A 396 -7.06 -10.18 15.33
C LYS A 396 -5.86 -9.28 15.59
N GLY A 397 -5.85 -8.12 14.94
CA GLY A 397 -4.88 -7.05 15.20
C GLY A 397 -5.25 -6.23 16.42
N SER A 398 -4.44 -5.20 16.70
CA SER A 398 -4.71 -4.20 17.74
C SER A 398 -5.89 -3.28 17.37
N ARG A 399 -6.06 -2.98 16.07
CA ARG A 399 -7.06 -2.03 15.55
C ARG A 399 -8.23 -2.70 14.87
N PHE A 400 -7.98 -3.79 14.13
CA PHE A 400 -8.98 -4.45 13.29
C PHE A 400 -8.96 -5.97 13.45
N GLU A 401 -10.13 -6.57 13.32
CA GLU A 401 -10.27 -8.00 13.04
C GLU A 401 -10.40 -8.18 11.52
N VAL A 402 -9.36 -8.76 10.94
CA VAL A 402 -9.28 -9.02 9.51
C VAL A 402 -9.79 -10.42 9.23
N LYS A 403 -10.76 -10.55 8.33
CA LYS A 403 -11.28 -11.83 7.84
C LYS A 403 -11.05 -11.93 6.35
N ILE A 404 -10.31 -12.94 5.94
CA ILE A 404 -10.04 -13.24 4.54
C ILE A 404 -10.57 -14.64 4.27
N ILE A 405 -11.45 -14.79 3.29
CA ILE A 405 -11.86 -16.10 2.79
C ILE A 405 -10.95 -16.51 1.64
N ALA A 406 -10.41 -17.72 1.72
CA ALA A 406 -9.70 -18.39 0.65
C ALA A 406 -10.61 -19.45 0.03
N THR A 407 -10.75 -19.39 -1.30
CA THR A 407 -11.56 -20.30 -2.13
C THR A 407 -10.72 -20.82 -3.29
N SER A 408 -11.27 -21.73 -4.10
CA SER A 408 -10.62 -22.19 -5.34
C SER A 408 -10.41 -21.08 -6.38
N GLN A 409 -11.14 -19.96 -6.28
CA GLN A 409 -11.04 -18.84 -7.22
C GLN A 409 -10.02 -17.78 -6.77
N GLY A 410 -9.55 -17.85 -5.53
CA GLY A 410 -8.66 -16.85 -4.93
C GLY A 410 -9.15 -16.41 -3.55
N VAL A 411 -8.75 -15.21 -3.13
CA VAL A 411 -9.10 -14.66 -1.81
C VAL A 411 -9.99 -13.44 -1.90
N SER A 412 -10.86 -13.26 -0.91
CA SER A 412 -11.69 -12.06 -0.76
C SER A 412 -11.61 -11.53 0.68
N LEU A 413 -11.61 -10.20 0.82
CA LEU A 413 -11.67 -9.54 2.13
C LEU A 413 -13.14 -9.53 2.62
N LEU A 414 -13.43 -10.23 3.71
CA LEU A 414 -14.75 -10.21 4.35
C LEU A 414 -14.88 -9.09 5.39
N SER A 415 -13.80 -8.81 6.11
CA SER A 415 -13.75 -7.77 7.13
C SER A 415 -12.32 -7.25 7.26
N PRO A 416 -12.12 -5.96 7.54
CA PRO A 416 -13.12 -4.88 7.54
C PRO A 416 -13.67 -4.58 6.14
N ALA A 417 -14.96 -4.21 6.06
CA ALA A 417 -15.58 -3.80 4.81
C ALA A 417 -15.06 -2.41 4.41
N VAL A 418 -14.41 -2.32 3.25
CA VAL A 418 -13.80 -1.09 2.74
C VAL A 418 -14.04 -0.97 1.24
N PRO A 419 -14.46 0.21 0.74
CA PRO A 419 -14.67 0.43 -0.69
C PRO A 419 -13.45 0.06 -1.53
N GLY A 420 -13.69 -0.66 -2.62
CA GLY A 420 -12.68 -1.07 -3.58
C GLY A 420 -12.02 -2.41 -3.26
N TYR A 421 -12.39 -3.09 -2.18
CA TYR A 421 -11.93 -4.44 -1.84
C TYR A 421 -12.98 -5.53 -2.13
N GLU A 422 -14.00 -5.19 -2.91
CA GLU A 422 -15.03 -6.14 -3.34
C GLU A 422 -14.47 -7.09 -4.40
N GLY A 423 -14.84 -8.36 -4.29
CA GLY A 423 -14.50 -9.39 -5.26
C GLY A 423 -13.23 -10.19 -4.94
N VAL A 424 -12.96 -11.16 -5.81
CA VAL A 424 -11.89 -12.14 -5.66
C VAL A 424 -10.58 -11.60 -6.26
N MET A 425 -9.47 -11.80 -5.55
CA MET A 425 -8.13 -11.36 -5.94
C MET A 425 -7.10 -12.47 -5.69
N SER A 426 -5.88 -12.31 -6.24
CA SER A 426 -4.76 -13.14 -5.80
C SER A 426 -4.34 -12.76 -4.36
N PRO A 427 -3.83 -13.70 -3.56
CA PRO A 427 -3.41 -13.45 -2.17
C PRO A 427 -2.41 -12.30 -2.03
N GLY A 428 -1.33 -12.32 -2.80
CA GLY A 428 -0.31 -11.29 -2.80
C GLY A 428 -0.85 -9.94 -3.24
N HIS A 429 -1.74 -9.90 -4.24
CA HIS A 429 -2.34 -8.64 -4.67
C HIS A 429 -3.20 -8.02 -3.55
N LEU A 430 -4.04 -8.82 -2.89
CA LEU A 430 -4.84 -8.37 -1.75
C LEU A 430 -3.95 -7.83 -0.62
N LEU A 431 -2.92 -8.59 -0.22
CA LEU A 431 -2.02 -8.24 0.87
C LEU A 431 -1.23 -6.94 0.60
N LEU A 432 -0.67 -6.79 -0.61
CA LEU A 432 0.04 -5.57 -0.99
C LEU A 432 -0.92 -4.36 -1.04
N ARG A 433 -2.15 -4.56 -1.52
CA ARG A 433 -3.15 -3.50 -1.58
C ARG A 433 -3.59 -3.08 -0.19
N LEU A 434 -3.81 -4.02 0.74
CA LEU A 434 -4.08 -3.72 2.16
C LEU A 434 -2.94 -2.92 2.79
N LYS A 435 -1.69 -3.32 2.54
CA LYS A 435 -0.49 -2.59 3.03
C LYS A 435 -0.48 -1.14 2.57
N LYS A 436 -0.74 -0.88 1.28
CA LYS A 436 -0.82 0.48 0.72
C LYS A 436 -1.93 1.33 1.34
N SER A 437 -2.99 0.69 1.80
CA SER A 437 -4.11 1.34 2.46
C SER A 437 -3.90 1.56 3.97
N GLY A 438 -2.79 1.09 4.54
CA GLY A 438 -2.48 1.25 5.96
C GLY A 438 -2.82 0.05 6.85
N LEU A 439 -3.08 -1.11 6.25
CA LEU A 439 -3.21 -2.38 6.97
C LEU A 439 -2.10 -3.33 6.51
N ASN A 440 -0.96 -3.29 7.20
CA ASN A 440 0.19 -4.11 6.83
C ASN A 440 -0.01 -5.54 7.35
N LEU A 441 -0.17 -6.51 6.44
CA LEU A 441 -0.26 -7.94 6.75
C LEU A 441 0.93 -8.74 6.18
N VAL A 442 1.92 -8.04 5.61
CA VAL A 442 3.16 -8.61 5.08
C VAL A 442 4.36 -7.95 5.77
N PRO A 443 4.56 -8.25 7.07
CA PRO A 443 5.68 -7.72 7.83
C PRO A 443 7.00 -8.28 7.28
N THR A 444 8.08 -7.52 7.43
CA THR A 444 9.45 -7.99 7.18
C THR A 444 10.19 -8.21 8.50
N ASP A 445 11.34 -8.91 8.46
CA ASP A 445 12.22 -9.08 9.63
C ASP A 445 12.65 -7.73 10.24
N ASP A 446 12.75 -6.68 9.43
CA ASP A 446 13.03 -5.34 9.91
C ASP A 446 11.87 -4.75 10.71
N ASP A 447 10.61 -5.07 10.36
CA ASP A 447 9.44 -4.63 11.12
C ASP A 447 9.43 -5.27 12.53
N ALA A 448 10.03 -6.46 12.71
CA ALA A 448 10.11 -7.15 13.99
C ALA A 448 10.87 -6.35 15.08
N LYS A 449 11.78 -5.46 14.66
CA LYS A 449 12.52 -4.54 15.56
C LYS A 449 11.57 -3.65 16.37
N PHE A 450 10.37 -3.39 15.86
CA PHE A 450 9.35 -2.55 16.50
C PHE A 450 8.32 -3.36 17.31
N CYS A 451 8.33 -4.70 17.21
CA CYS A 451 7.33 -5.58 17.83
C CYS A 451 7.84 -6.31 19.09
N HIS A 452 9.15 -6.25 19.38
CA HIS A 452 9.81 -6.99 20.47
C HIS A 452 9.47 -8.49 20.52
N LYS A 453 9.22 -9.11 19.36
CA LYS A 453 8.96 -10.55 19.23
C LYS A 453 10.18 -11.26 18.65
N PRO A 454 10.48 -12.50 19.09
CA PRO A 454 11.56 -13.28 18.49
C PRO A 454 11.18 -13.69 17.06
N LEU A 455 12.17 -13.69 16.18
CA LEU A 455 12.03 -14.21 14.83
C LEU A 455 11.99 -15.75 14.87
N LYS A 456 11.14 -16.33 14.02
CA LYS A 456 11.14 -17.78 13.75
C LYS A 456 12.07 -18.06 12.57
N SER A 457 12.55 -19.29 12.46
CA SER A 457 13.39 -19.66 11.33
C SER A 457 12.54 -19.76 10.06
N LYS A 458 13.11 -19.30 8.94
CA LYS A 458 12.44 -19.35 7.64
C LYS A 458 11.98 -20.78 7.28
N THR A 459 12.80 -21.78 7.56
CA THR A 459 12.46 -23.20 7.33
C THR A 459 11.25 -23.64 8.14
N LEU A 460 11.11 -23.20 9.39
CA LEU A 460 9.94 -23.48 10.21
C LEU A 460 8.69 -22.79 9.66
N GLU A 461 8.81 -21.52 9.26
CA GLU A 461 7.69 -20.74 8.71
C GLU A 461 7.15 -21.40 7.43
N GLU A 462 8.03 -21.73 6.47
CA GLU A 462 7.67 -22.41 5.23
C GLU A 462 7.01 -23.76 5.49
N LYS A 463 7.61 -24.57 6.38
CA LYS A 463 7.04 -25.87 6.75
C LYS A 463 5.68 -25.73 7.42
N SER A 464 5.54 -24.78 8.35
CA SER A 464 4.28 -24.55 9.06
C SER A 464 3.18 -24.14 8.09
N CYS A 465 3.45 -23.23 7.16
CA CYS A 465 2.48 -22.83 6.14
C CYS A 465 2.02 -24.05 5.31
N ASN A 466 2.95 -24.90 4.87
CA ASN A 466 2.63 -26.09 4.08
C ASN A 466 1.80 -27.12 4.88
N ASP A 467 2.26 -27.46 6.09
CA ASP A 467 1.60 -28.44 6.96
C ASP A 467 0.18 -27.99 7.33
N LEU A 468 0.00 -26.70 7.64
CA LEU A 468 -1.31 -26.13 7.96
C LEU A 468 -2.24 -26.13 6.75
N ALA A 469 -1.73 -25.81 5.55
CA ALA A 469 -2.52 -25.79 4.32
C ALA A 469 -3.09 -27.17 3.97
N HIS A 470 -2.38 -28.26 4.28
CA HIS A 470 -2.86 -29.63 4.01
C HIS A 470 -4.01 -30.07 4.92
N VAL A 471 -4.10 -29.55 6.14
CA VAL A 471 -5.06 -30.05 7.14
C VAL A 471 -6.25 -29.12 7.38
N VAL A 472 -6.15 -27.85 7.00
CA VAL A 472 -7.18 -26.83 7.25
C VAL A 472 -8.53 -27.10 6.57
N GLY A 473 -8.56 -27.97 5.56
CA GLY A 473 -9.81 -28.42 4.94
C GLY A 473 -10.69 -29.31 5.84
N VAL A 474 -10.12 -29.86 6.92
CA VAL A 474 -10.77 -30.82 7.84
C VAL A 474 -10.68 -30.39 9.30
N LEU A 475 -9.67 -29.59 9.64
CA LEU A 475 -9.39 -29.16 11.01
C LEU A 475 -9.50 -27.64 11.15
N ASP A 476 -10.07 -27.21 12.27
CA ASP A 476 -10.02 -25.83 12.71
C ASP A 476 -8.71 -25.59 13.47
N ILE A 477 -8.00 -24.53 13.11
CA ILE A 477 -6.67 -24.24 13.63
C ILE A 477 -6.68 -22.85 14.27
N SER A 478 -6.02 -22.68 15.41
CA SER A 478 -5.82 -21.35 16.01
C SER A 478 -4.45 -21.17 16.65
N GLY A 479 -4.04 -19.90 16.76
CA GLY A 479 -2.77 -19.50 17.35
C GLY A 479 -2.64 -19.92 18.82
N CYS A 480 -1.45 -20.33 19.21
CA CYS A 480 -1.13 -20.65 20.61
C CYS A 480 -0.29 -19.54 21.25
N ARG A 481 -0.77 -18.98 22.38
CA ARG A 481 -0.05 -17.93 23.13
C ARG A 481 1.35 -18.33 23.60
N TYR A 482 1.61 -19.63 23.73
CA TYR A 482 2.92 -20.16 24.16
C TYR A 482 3.92 -20.29 23.01
N SER A 483 3.49 -20.11 21.75
CA SER A 483 4.36 -20.23 20.57
C SER A 483 5.47 -19.17 20.58
N SER A 484 5.16 -17.94 21.02
CA SER A 484 6.14 -16.84 21.04
C SER A 484 7.22 -16.98 22.10
N SER A 485 7.06 -17.88 23.08
CA SER A 485 8.10 -18.17 24.09
C SER A 485 8.97 -19.37 23.71
N GLN A 486 8.69 -20.04 22.59
CA GLN A 486 9.49 -21.15 22.11
C GLN A 486 10.67 -20.66 21.27
N GLU A 487 11.65 -21.55 21.10
CA GLU A 487 12.82 -21.35 20.24
C GLU A 487 12.44 -21.05 18.78
N ALA A 488 13.41 -20.58 18.00
CA ALA A 488 13.21 -20.15 16.62
C ALA A 488 12.64 -21.26 15.71
N ASP A 489 12.95 -22.53 16.00
CA ASP A 489 12.56 -23.71 15.22
C ASP A 489 11.34 -24.45 15.77
N VAL A 490 10.60 -23.84 16.70
CA VAL A 490 9.39 -24.43 17.31
C VAL A 490 8.20 -23.49 17.20
N ALA A 491 7.10 -23.99 16.62
CA ALA A 491 5.80 -23.31 16.60
C ALA A 491 4.74 -24.20 17.26
N LEU A 492 3.81 -23.58 17.98
CA LEU A 492 2.68 -24.27 18.61
C LEU A 492 1.37 -23.72 18.05
N VAL A 493 0.43 -24.62 17.76
CA VAL A 493 -0.94 -24.31 17.31
C VAL A 493 -1.94 -25.13 18.12
N LYS A 494 -3.17 -24.63 18.21
CA LYS A 494 -4.32 -25.39 18.72
C LYS A 494 -5.09 -25.96 17.53
N ILE A 495 -5.49 -27.22 17.62
CA ILE A 495 -6.20 -27.93 16.57
C ILE A 495 -7.48 -28.52 17.15
N ARG A 496 -8.57 -28.46 16.39
CA ARG A 496 -9.86 -29.07 16.70
C ARG A 496 -10.44 -29.67 15.40
N GLU A 497 -11.12 -30.80 15.49
CA GLU A 497 -11.91 -31.30 14.35
C GLU A 497 -13.02 -30.30 13.99
N SER A 498 -13.15 -29.95 12.72
CA SER A 498 -14.22 -29.06 12.27
C SER A 498 -15.56 -29.78 12.42
N CYS A 499 -16.53 -29.14 13.10
CA CYS A 499 -17.87 -29.70 13.23
C CYS A 499 -18.56 -29.71 11.85
N TYR A 500 -18.61 -30.88 11.21
CA TYR A 500 -19.42 -31.09 10.01
C TYR A 500 -20.90 -30.99 10.37
N VAL A 501 -21.58 -29.91 9.94
CA VAL A 501 -23.03 -29.91 9.82
C VAL A 501 -23.32 -30.39 8.40
N LEU A 502 -23.89 -31.59 8.27
CA LEU A 502 -24.37 -32.07 6.97
C LEU A 502 -25.40 -31.06 6.44
N PRO A 503 -25.32 -30.61 5.18
CA PRO A 503 -26.41 -29.87 4.57
C PRO A 503 -27.68 -30.71 4.70
N GLU A 504 -28.76 -30.15 5.24
CA GLU A 504 -30.05 -30.83 5.20
C GLU A 504 -30.36 -31.14 3.72
N PRO A 505 -30.76 -32.37 3.39
CA PRO A 505 -31.14 -32.69 2.03
C PRO A 505 -32.25 -31.72 1.60
N GLU A 506 -32.07 -31.09 0.44
CA GLU A 506 -33.11 -30.22 -0.13
C GLU A 506 -34.44 -30.98 -0.09
N PRO A 507 -35.52 -30.38 0.43
CA PRO A 507 -36.82 -31.04 0.44
C PRO A 507 -37.15 -31.41 -1.00
N GLU A 508 -37.42 -32.69 -1.24
CA GLU A 508 -37.85 -33.20 -2.54
C GLU A 508 -38.94 -32.27 -3.07
N ALA A 509 -38.68 -31.68 -4.24
CA ALA A 509 -39.66 -30.82 -4.89
C ALA A 509 -40.95 -31.62 -5.04
N GLU A 510 -42.01 -31.21 -4.33
CA GLU A 510 -43.32 -31.80 -4.52
C GLU A 510 -43.66 -31.68 -6.00
N PRO A 511 -44.07 -32.77 -6.67
CA PRO A 511 -44.42 -32.71 -8.09
C PRO A 511 -45.51 -31.66 -8.26
N GLU A 512 -45.26 -30.70 -9.15
CA GLU A 512 -46.22 -29.67 -9.54
C GLU A 512 -47.59 -30.33 -9.76
N LYS A 513 -48.56 -29.97 -8.93
CA LYS A 513 -49.96 -30.29 -9.20
C LYS A 513 -50.36 -29.52 -10.45
N VAL A 514 -50.27 -30.19 -11.59
CA VAL A 514 -50.85 -29.73 -12.85
C VAL A 514 -52.34 -29.53 -12.60
N ASP A 515 -52.79 -28.27 -12.58
CA ASP A 515 -54.20 -27.94 -12.56
C ASP A 515 -54.81 -28.36 -13.90
N PRO A 516 -55.72 -29.35 -13.94
CA PRO A 516 -56.36 -29.80 -15.18
C PRO A 516 -57.28 -28.73 -15.81
N ASN A 517 -57.49 -27.57 -15.17
CA ASN A 517 -58.31 -26.47 -15.67
C ASN A 517 -57.52 -25.24 -16.15
N ALA A 518 -56.19 -25.30 -16.24
CA ALA A 518 -55.40 -24.22 -16.82
C ALA A 518 -55.71 -24.09 -18.32
N LYS A 519 -56.51 -23.06 -18.68
CA LYS A 519 -56.78 -22.70 -20.08
C LYS A 519 -55.50 -22.16 -20.72
N PRO A 520 -55.18 -22.52 -21.97
CA PRO A 520 -54.02 -21.99 -22.66
C PRO A 520 -54.18 -20.49 -22.93
N ASP A 521 -53.11 -19.75 -22.64
CA ASP A 521 -52.97 -18.33 -22.95
C ASP A 521 -52.98 -18.12 -24.47
N PRO A 522 -53.88 -17.30 -25.03
CA PRO A 522 -53.96 -17.07 -26.46
C PRO A 522 -53.10 -15.88 -26.86
N GLU A 523 -51.78 -15.96 -26.69
CA GLU A 523 -50.85 -14.96 -27.23
C GLU A 523 -49.45 -15.54 -27.44
N VAL A 524 -49.35 -16.46 -28.40
CA VAL A 524 -48.10 -16.70 -29.14
C VAL A 524 -48.45 -16.79 -30.62
N VAL A 525 -48.35 -15.66 -31.31
CA VAL A 525 -48.04 -15.56 -32.75
C VAL A 525 -46.83 -14.66 -32.88
#